data_AF-U6LCZ8-F1
#
_entry.id   AF-U6LCZ8-F1
#
_cell.length_a   1.000
_cell.length_b   1.000
_cell.length_c   1.000
_cell.angle_alpha   90.00
_cell.angle_beta   90.00
_cell.angle_gamma   90.00
#
_symmetry.space_group_name_H-M   'P 1'
#
loop_
_entity.id
_entity.type
_entity.pdbx_description
1 polymer ?
#
loop_
_entity_poly.entity_id
_entity_poly.type
_entity_poly.pdbx_seq_one_letter_code
_entity_poly.pdbx_strand_id
1 'polypeptide(L)'
;MASFCKTAAAVCLIALYGLRSGASEPTITYKYEAVNVDDAGYLAVKLVRNGKLPVRIGEVEKDSSLVTALTQKVETKTVEKQGSGASEDPCGTLMEANKLKDIFHYTFEYEQTPSQDIPNYRKLLQAALDAGLTVFKTNGYQDKWDKIWASDAGASLAHLLGSNSTKIGCVIGKCIQVVTQNESRVEGPTESPTGKGALFCELNPAAQKNQAPFEEEYFNGLIARTTQLTDMTEDDLKAPANGATVAAAVPTILAAGFDCCCEQQTQGRVEATLSNIIRDQLLCSPATPPHIEKDIFHYTFDYEEKLNYRELLQKALDTGLEVFKNHQGENKWETIWQGDAGANLAYLLGANSTTIGCVTGQCTTKKSGGDDERSLPDGATGKAMLFCELKPAAQKNQAAFE
;
A
#
# COMPACT_ATOMS: atom_id res chain seq x y z
N MET A 1 -8.34 -45.33 -89.54
CA MET A 1 -9.28 -45.10 -88.43
C MET A 1 -8.52 -45.23 -87.12
N ALA A 2 -8.89 -44.41 -86.13
CA ALA A 2 -8.46 -44.40 -84.73
C ALA A 2 -7.08 -43.80 -84.39
N SER A 3 -7.08 -42.46 -84.29
CA SER A 3 -6.31 -41.68 -83.31
C SER A 3 -7.21 -41.44 -82.08
N PHE A 4 -6.61 -41.06 -80.94
CA PHE A 4 -7.18 -40.63 -79.64
C PHE A 4 -7.00 -41.60 -78.46
N CYS A 5 -5.90 -41.43 -77.72
CA CYS A 5 -5.78 -41.80 -76.30
C CYS A 5 -4.51 -41.17 -75.68
N LYS A 6 -4.43 -39.84 -75.54
CA LYS A 6 -3.35 -39.17 -74.77
C LYS A 6 -3.74 -37.78 -74.24
N THR A 7 -4.77 -37.66 -73.39
CA THR A 7 -4.93 -36.46 -72.52
C THR A 7 -6.05 -36.66 -71.50
N ALA A 8 -5.75 -37.19 -70.30
CA ALA A 8 -6.71 -37.22 -69.18
C ALA A 8 -6.05 -37.37 -67.79
N ALA A 9 -4.97 -36.62 -67.49
CA ALA A 9 -4.30 -36.72 -66.19
C ALA A 9 -3.86 -35.38 -65.56
N ALA A 10 -4.31 -34.22 -66.06
CA ALA A 10 -3.82 -32.91 -65.61
C ALA A 10 -4.90 -31.93 -65.10
N VAL A 11 -6.08 -32.43 -64.68
CA VAL A 11 -7.20 -31.58 -64.23
C VAL A 11 -7.77 -32.01 -62.87
N CYS A 12 -6.91 -32.37 -61.91
CA CYS A 12 -7.34 -32.57 -60.51
C CYS A 12 -6.52 -31.79 -59.46
N LEU A 13 -5.45 -31.08 -59.84
CA LEU A 13 -4.60 -30.35 -58.87
C LEU A 13 -5.05 -28.92 -58.55
N ILE A 14 -6.01 -28.35 -59.29
CA ILE A 14 -6.50 -26.98 -59.04
C ILE A 14 -7.66 -26.95 -58.02
N ALA A 15 -8.36 -28.07 -57.80
CA ALA A 15 -9.49 -28.13 -56.86
C ALA A 15 -9.06 -28.20 -55.37
N LEU A 16 -7.79 -28.50 -55.07
CA LEU A 16 -7.28 -28.62 -53.69
C LEU A 16 -6.65 -27.34 -53.13
N TYR A 17 -6.45 -26.30 -53.95
CA TYR A 17 -5.94 -24.99 -53.49
C TYR A 17 -7.02 -24.06 -52.90
N GLY A 18 -8.30 -24.47 -52.92
CA GLY A 18 -9.41 -23.69 -52.36
C GLY A 18 -9.68 -23.93 -50.88
N LEU A 19 -9.13 -24.99 -50.28
CA LEU A 19 -9.21 -25.24 -48.85
C LEU A 19 -8.09 -24.50 -48.13
N ARG A 20 -8.14 -23.16 -48.14
CA ARG A 20 -7.39 -22.37 -47.16
C ARG A 20 -8.05 -22.73 -45.82
N SER A 21 -7.43 -23.63 -45.06
CA SER A 21 -7.83 -23.84 -43.66
C SER A 21 -7.85 -22.45 -43.04
N GLY A 22 -9.04 -21.96 -42.74
CA GLY A 22 -9.22 -20.74 -41.97
C GLY A 22 -8.79 -21.06 -40.56
N ALA A 23 -7.47 -21.12 -40.33
CA ALA A 23 -6.92 -21.11 -38.99
C ALA A 23 -7.48 -19.84 -38.34
N SER A 24 -8.40 -20.02 -37.40
CA SER A 24 -9.05 -18.91 -36.72
C SER A 24 -7.94 -18.14 -36.02
N GLU A 25 -7.73 -16.88 -36.40
CA GLU A 25 -6.70 -16.04 -35.80
C GLU A 25 -6.88 -16.03 -34.27
N PRO A 26 -5.78 -15.99 -33.49
CA PRO A 26 -5.88 -15.96 -32.04
C PRO A 26 -6.67 -14.72 -31.60
N THR A 27 -7.56 -14.92 -30.62
CA THR A 27 -8.28 -13.81 -29.99
C THR A 27 -7.37 -13.19 -28.94
N ILE A 28 -7.13 -11.87 -29.05
CA ILE A 28 -6.33 -11.13 -28.09
C ILE A 28 -7.27 -10.29 -27.23
N THR A 29 -7.28 -10.57 -25.94
CA THR A 29 -8.10 -9.86 -24.97
C THR A 29 -7.20 -9.07 -24.03
N TYR A 30 -7.44 -7.78 -23.89
CA TYR A 30 -6.73 -6.94 -22.93
C TYR A 30 -7.59 -6.77 -21.68
N LYS A 31 -6.96 -6.79 -20.50
CA LYS A 31 -7.59 -6.51 -19.21
C LYS A 31 -6.62 -5.78 -18.27
N TYR A 32 -7.17 -5.16 -17.23
CA TYR A 32 -6.37 -4.70 -16.11
C TYR A 32 -6.34 -5.76 -15.00
N GLU A 33 -5.17 -5.99 -14.43
CA GLU A 33 -4.99 -6.65 -13.15
C GLU A 33 -4.81 -5.55 -12.09
N ALA A 34 -5.71 -5.49 -11.11
CA ALA A 34 -5.66 -4.44 -10.09
C ALA A 34 -4.72 -4.82 -8.95
N VAL A 35 -3.88 -3.87 -8.55
CA VAL A 35 -2.96 -3.99 -7.41
C VAL A 35 -3.23 -2.84 -6.46
N ASN A 36 -3.48 -3.16 -5.19
CA ASN A 36 -3.70 -2.15 -4.16
C ASN A 36 -2.45 -1.29 -3.97
N VAL A 37 -2.67 0.02 -3.85
CA VAL A 37 -1.61 0.97 -3.50
C VAL A 37 -1.27 0.80 -2.02
N ASP A 38 0.03 0.78 -1.72
CA ASP A 38 0.54 0.70 -0.35
C ASP A 38 0.54 2.08 0.36
N ASP A 39 0.96 2.10 1.62
CA ASP A 39 0.95 3.33 2.42
C ASP A 39 1.92 4.39 1.90
N ALA A 40 3.00 4.01 1.20
CA ALA A 40 3.92 4.96 0.57
C ALA A 40 3.25 5.72 -0.57
N GLY A 41 2.36 5.06 -1.33
CA GLY A 41 1.53 5.72 -2.34
C GLY A 41 0.53 6.71 -1.75
N TYR A 42 -0.13 6.37 -0.64
CA TYR A 42 -1.02 7.31 0.05
C TYR A 42 -0.28 8.50 0.66
N LEU A 43 0.91 8.28 1.24
CA LEU A 43 1.78 9.37 1.70
C LEU A 43 2.15 10.29 0.53
N ALA A 44 2.54 9.74 -0.62
CA ALA A 44 2.85 10.55 -1.79
C ALA A 44 1.65 11.39 -2.26
N VAL A 45 0.43 10.85 -2.24
CA VAL A 45 -0.78 11.64 -2.56
C VAL A 45 -1.01 12.78 -1.54
N LYS A 46 -0.83 12.52 -0.24
CA LYS A 46 -0.92 13.58 0.79
C LYS A 46 0.11 14.68 0.52
N LEU A 47 1.34 14.33 0.13
CA LEU A 47 2.39 15.29 -0.22
C LEU A 47 2.05 16.09 -1.48
N VAL A 48 1.46 15.46 -2.51
CA VAL A 48 0.96 16.18 -3.69
C VAL A 48 -0.01 17.27 -3.28
N ARG A 49 -0.98 16.93 -2.41
CA ARG A 49 -2.07 17.80 -1.98
C ARG A 49 -1.66 18.87 -0.97
N ASN A 50 -0.72 18.60 -0.06
CA ASN A 50 -0.46 19.49 1.08
C ASN A 50 1.01 19.71 1.42
N GLY A 51 1.94 18.99 0.78
CA GLY A 51 3.37 19.05 1.09
C GLY A 51 4.00 20.39 0.74
N LYS A 52 4.59 21.06 1.75
CA LYS A 52 5.23 22.39 1.65
C LYS A 52 4.36 23.46 0.98
N LEU A 53 3.04 23.42 1.18
CA LEU A 53 2.13 24.44 0.66
C LEU A 53 1.76 25.46 1.76
N PRO A 54 1.71 26.76 1.43
CA PRO A 54 1.32 27.80 2.39
C PRO A 54 -0.17 27.72 2.75
N VAL A 55 -1.00 27.29 1.79
CA VAL A 55 -2.43 27.02 1.97
C VAL A 55 -2.63 25.53 1.76
N ARG A 56 -3.38 24.90 2.66
CA ARG A 56 -3.66 23.46 2.65
C ARG A 56 -5.12 23.22 2.28
N ILE A 57 -5.38 22.14 1.57
CA ILE A 57 -6.74 21.61 1.35
C ILE A 57 -7.03 20.47 2.31
N GLY A 58 -8.28 20.02 2.37
CA GLY A 58 -8.70 18.90 3.21
C GLY A 58 -7.76 17.70 3.08
N GLU A 59 -7.30 17.18 4.22
CA GLU A 59 -6.53 15.94 4.27
C GLU A 59 -7.43 14.77 3.89
N VAL A 60 -6.84 13.80 3.18
CA VAL A 60 -7.55 12.62 2.72
C VAL A 60 -7.07 11.39 3.48
N GLU A 61 -8.04 10.60 3.94
CA GLU A 61 -7.79 9.31 4.57
C GLU A 61 -8.07 8.18 3.59
N LYS A 62 -7.26 7.11 3.67
CA LYS A 62 -7.50 5.89 2.91
C LYS A 62 -8.85 5.30 3.27
N ASP A 63 -9.66 5.01 2.25
CA ASP A 63 -10.97 4.37 2.42
C ASP A 63 -10.97 3.00 1.74
N SER A 64 -11.11 1.94 2.53
CA SER A 64 -11.08 0.55 2.03
C SER A 64 -12.28 0.20 1.16
N SER A 65 -13.42 0.86 1.34
CA SER A 65 -14.60 0.65 0.52
C SER A 65 -14.40 1.25 -0.88
N LEU A 66 -13.78 2.43 -0.97
CA LEU A 66 -13.38 3.03 -2.25
C LEU A 66 -12.33 2.16 -2.96
N VAL A 67 -11.33 1.64 -2.25
CA VAL A 67 -10.33 0.73 -2.85
C VAL A 67 -11.00 -0.52 -3.43
N THR A 68 -11.91 -1.13 -2.69
CA THR A 68 -12.63 -2.34 -3.13
C THR A 68 -13.51 -2.05 -4.35
N ALA A 69 -14.29 -0.97 -4.32
CA ALA A 69 -15.14 -0.57 -5.43
C ALA A 69 -14.33 -0.23 -6.68
N LEU A 70 -13.21 0.47 -6.51
CA LEU A 70 -12.32 0.84 -7.61
C LEU A 70 -11.59 -0.37 -8.20
N THR A 71 -11.17 -1.32 -7.37
CA THR A 71 -10.61 -2.61 -7.80
C THR A 71 -11.58 -3.34 -8.71
N GLN A 72 -12.83 -3.52 -8.25
CA GLN A 72 -13.89 -4.13 -9.06
C GLN A 72 -14.09 -3.38 -10.38
N LYS A 73 -14.16 -2.05 -10.34
CA LYS A 73 -14.34 -1.21 -11.54
C LYS A 73 -13.21 -1.38 -12.54
N VAL A 74 -11.95 -1.50 -12.08
CA VAL A 74 -10.77 -1.68 -12.93
C VAL A 74 -10.75 -3.08 -13.58
N GLU A 75 -11.14 -4.12 -12.85
CA GLU A 75 -11.09 -5.51 -13.32
C GLU A 75 -12.28 -5.96 -14.18
N THR A 76 -13.43 -5.27 -14.09
CA THR A 76 -14.70 -5.76 -14.65
C THR A 76 -14.73 -5.86 -16.18
N LYS A 77 -13.94 -5.06 -16.91
CA LYS A 77 -14.03 -5.05 -18.39
C LYS A 77 -12.76 -5.47 -19.08
N THR A 78 -13.00 -6.16 -20.18
CA THR A 78 -12.02 -6.56 -21.16
C THR A 78 -12.31 -5.88 -22.50
N VAL A 79 -11.26 -5.76 -23.32
CA VAL A 79 -11.38 -5.30 -24.71
C VAL A 79 -10.82 -6.40 -25.58
N GLU A 80 -11.67 -7.00 -26.40
CA GLU A 80 -11.29 -8.03 -27.36
C GLU A 80 -10.86 -7.40 -28.68
N LYS A 81 -9.82 -7.95 -29.28
CA LYS A 81 -9.41 -7.64 -30.66
C LYS A 81 -9.26 -8.94 -31.43
N GLN A 82 -9.84 -8.95 -32.63
CA GLN A 82 -9.63 -9.99 -33.62
C GLN A 82 -8.45 -9.59 -34.51
N GLY A 83 -7.45 -10.46 -34.57
CA GLY A 83 -6.33 -10.38 -35.51
C GLY A 83 -5.12 -9.57 -35.05
N SER A 84 -4.09 -9.57 -35.90
CA SER A 84 -2.75 -9.00 -35.62
C SER A 84 -2.68 -7.46 -35.65
N GLY A 85 -3.81 -6.78 -35.85
CA GLY A 85 -3.91 -5.32 -35.80
C GLY A 85 -3.80 -4.82 -34.36
N ALA A 86 -2.58 -4.67 -33.85
CA ALA A 86 -2.33 -4.01 -32.58
C ALA A 86 -2.80 -2.55 -32.66
N SER A 87 -3.97 -2.20 -32.08
CA SER A 87 -4.23 -0.78 -31.84
C SER A 87 -3.12 -0.22 -30.96
N GLU A 88 -2.69 1.00 -31.27
CA GLU A 88 -1.47 1.61 -30.73
C GLU A 88 -1.51 1.76 -29.19
N ASP A 89 -2.70 1.76 -28.59
CA ASP A 89 -2.89 1.80 -27.14
C ASP A 89 -4.13 1.01 -26.64
N PRO A 90 -3.98 -0.31 -26.38
CA PRO A 90 -5.05 -1.12 -25.81
C PRO A 90 -5.43 -0.69 -24.39
N CYS A 91 -4.47 -0.18 -23.61
CA CYS A 91 -4.68 0.19 -22.21
C CYS A 91 -5.48 1.49 -22.09
N GLY A 92 -5.19 2.48 -22.95
CA GLY A 92 -6.05 3.66 -23.10
C GLY A 92 -7.48 3.30 -23.48
N THR A 93 -7.66 2.36 -24.41
CA THR A 93 -9.00 1.89 -24.81
C THR A 93 -9.76 1.24 -23.64
N LEU A 94 -9.07 0.42 -22.83
CA LEU A 94 -9.65 -0.16 -21.61
C LEU A 94 -10.06 0.91 -20.59
N MET A 95 -9.27 1.97 -20.45
CA MET A 95 -9.56 3.06 -19.52
C MET A 95 -10.86 3.79 -19.88
N GLU A 96 -11.04 4.08 -21.17
CA GLU A 96 -12.26 4.69 -21.72
C GLU A 96 -13.48 3.78 -21.52
N ALA A 97 -13.34 2.49 -21.86
CA ALA A 97 -14.42 1.52 -21.75
C ALA A 97 -14.95 1.36 -20.29
N ASN A 98 -14.07 1.60 -19.31
CA ASN A 98 -14.39 1.52 -17.89
C ASN A 98 -14.79 2.86 -17.25
N LYS A 99 -14.85 3.95 -18.02
CA LYS A 99 -15.07 5.31 -17.47
C LYS A 99 -14.11 5.62 -16.33
N LEU A 100 -12.84 5.22 -16.49
CA LEU A 100 -11.77 5.48 -15.53
C LEU A 100 -11.12 6.86 -15.77
N LYS A 101 -11.47 7.52 -16.88
CA LYS A 101 -11.08 8.91 -17.13
C LYS A 101 -11.83 9.94 -16.28
N ASP A 102 -12.92 9.52 -15.64
CA ASP A 102 -13.75 10.36 -14.77
C ASP A 102 -13.24 10.40 -13.31
N ILE A 103 -12.01 9.96 -13.08
CA ILE A 103 -11.29 9.98 -11.80
C ILE A 103 -9.83 10.36 -12.06
N PHE A 104 -9.03 10.54 -10.99
CA PHE A 104 -7.59 10.73 -11.18
C PHE A 104 -7.01 9.46 -11.81
N HIS A 105 -6.26 9.66 -12.89
CA HIS A 105 -5.54 8.61 -13.57
C HIS A 105 -4.19 9.11 -14.10
N TYR A 106 -3.17 8.26 -14.05
CA TYR A 106 -1.89 8.55 -14.70
C TYR A 106 -1.30 7.27 -15.28
N THR A 107 -1.07 7.27 -16.60
CA THR A 107 -0.47 6.13 -17.30
C THR A 107 1.06 6.19 -17.22
N PHE A 108 1.69 5.03 -17.08
CA PHE A 108 3.14 4.91 -16.98
C PHE A 108 3.61 3.58 -17.57
N GLU A 109 4.88 3.54 -17.97
CA GLU A 109 5.57 2.31 -18.34
C GLU A 109 6.25 1.70 -17.11
N TYR A 110 6.26 0.37 -17.02
CA TYR A 110 6.97 -0.35 -15.97
C TYR A 110 7.83 -1.46 -16.58
N GLU A 111 9.00 -1.68 -15.98
CA GLU A 111 9.87 -2.79 -16.36
C GLU A 111 9.28 -4.09 -15.82
N GLN A 112 9.29 -5.13 -16.66
CA GLN A 112 8.84 -6.46 -16.29
C GLN A 112 9.95 -7.20 -15.54
N THR A 113 10.41 -6.65 -14.43
CA THR A 113 11.32 -7.34 -13.53
C THR A 113 10.51 -8.37 -12.71
N PRO A 114 11.05 -9.58 -12.47
CA PRO A 114 10.38 -10.61 -11.65
C PRO A 114 10.17 -10.18 -10.20
N SER A 115 10.94 -9.19 -9.71
CA SER A 115 10.59 -8.45 -8.51
C SER A 115 9.44 -7.51 -8.87
N GLN A 116 8.29 -7.68 -8.23
CA GLN A 116 7.16 -6.76 -8.32
C GLN A 116 7.59 -5.37 -7.83
N ASP A 117 8.31 -4.62 -8.66
CA ASP A 117 8.86 -3.34 -8.27
C ASP A 117 7.68 -2.38 -8.16
N ILE A 118 7.32 -2.10 -6.91
CA ILE A 118 6.33 -1.09 -6.55
C ILE A 118 6.80 0.22 -7.23
N PRO A 119 5.94 0.86 -8.05
CA PRO A 119 6.36 2.06 -8.75
C PRO A 119 6.75 3.13 -7.73
N ASN A 120 7.75 3.94 -8.06
CA ASN A 120 8.10 5.09 -7.23
C ASN A 120 6.96 6.13 -7.31
N TYR A 121 6.01 6.04 -6.38
CA TYR A 121 4.80 6.86 -6.36
C TYR A 121 5.10 8.36 -6.38
N ARG A 122 6.16 8.80 -5.71
CA ARG A 122 6.56 10.21 -5.67
C ARG A 122 6.98 10.71 -7.05
N LYS A 123 7.78 9.92 -7.80
CA LYS A 123 8.15 10.26 -9.19
C LYS A 123 6.95 10.24 -10.13
N LEU A 124 6.11 9.21 -10.02
CA LEU A 124 4.91 9.06 -10.83
C LEU A 124 3.95 10.24 -10.63
N LEU A 125 3.63 10.57 -9.38
CA LEU A 125 2.75 11.67 -9.04
C LEU A 125 3.38 13.04 -9.35
N GLN A 126 4.71 13.17 -9.28
CA GLN A 126 5.40 14.39 -9.73
C GLN A 126 5.17 14.62 -11.23
N ALA A 127 5.34 13.56 -12.04
CA ALA A 127 5.13 13.66 -13.48
C ALA A 127 3.65 13.96 -13.82
N ALA A 128 2.70 13.37 -13.10
CA ALA A 128 1.28 13.70 -13.21
C ALA A 128 0.99 15.16 -12.83
N LEU A 129 1.59 15.64 -11.74
CA LEU A 129 1.47 17.01 -11.27
C LEU A 129 2.04 18.00 -12.30
N ASP A 130 3.22 17.74 -12.85
CA ASP A 130 3.87 18.62 -13.83
C ASP A 130 3.06 18.71 -15.13
N ALA A 131 2.53 17.58 -15.60
CA ALA A 131 1.65 17.52 -16.77
C ALA A 131 0.36 18.32 -16.54
N GLY A 132 -0.32 18.11 -15.41
CA GLY A 132 -1.53 18.85 -15.07
C GLY A 132 -1.26 20.34 -14.83
N LEU A 133 -0.22 20.69 -14.08
CA LEU A 133 0.13 22.09 -13.80
C LEU A 133 0.49 22.88 -15.06
N THR A 134 1.05 22.22 -16.08
CA THR A 134 1.24 22.85 -17.39
C THR A 134 -0.10 23.33 -17.96
N VAL A 135 -1.14 22.49 -17.91
CA VAL A 135 -2.49 22.84 -18.38
C VAL A 135 -3.10 23.98 -17.56
N PHE A 136 -2.98 23.92 -16.23
CA PHE A 136 -3.49 24.97 -15.35
C PHE A 136 -2.78 26.31 -15.58
N LYS A 137 -1.45 26.32 -15.72
CA LYS A 137 -0.67 27.54 -16.00
C LYS A 137 -1.04 28.17 -17.34
N THR A 138 -1.24 27.36 -18.38
CA THR A 138 -1.66 27.85 -19.70
C THR A 138 -3.04 28.49 -19.69
N ASN A 139 -3.99 27.92 -18.94
CA ASN A 139 -5.36 28.41 -18.91
C ASN A 139 -5.58 29.53 -17.88
N GLY A 140 -4.77 29.56 -16.82
CA GLY A 140 -4.97 30.41 -15.64
C GLY A 140 -6.03 29.83 -14.70
N TYR A 141 -6.19 30.45 -13.53
CA TYR A 141 -7.18 30.03 -12.53
C TYR A 141 -8.62 30.45 -12.89
N GLN A 142 -8.80 31.60 -13.54
CA GLN A 142 -10.13 32.20 -13.72
C GLN A 142 -10.84 31.75 -15.02
N ASP A 143 -12.09 31.30 -14.86
CA ASP A 143 -13.16 31.10 -15.86
C ASP A 143 -12.87 30.18 -17.07
N LYS A 144 -11.80 29.37 -17.02
CA LYS A 144 -11.47 28.42 -18.10
C LYS A 144 -11.49 26.97 -17.63
N TRP A 145 -12.31 26.67 -16.63
CA TRP A 145 -12.46 25.32 -16.10
C TRP A 145 -12.83 24.31 -17.19
N ASP A 146 -13.75 24.64 -18.09
CA ASP A 146 -14.10 23.76 -19.21
C ASP A 146 -12.88 23.34 -20.05
N LYS A 147 -11.88 24.24 -20.22
CA LYS A 147 -10.66 23.92 -20.97
C LYS A 147 -9.70 23.04 -20.19
N ILE A 148 -9.61 23.25 -18.88
CA ILE A 148 -8.80 22.41 -17.98
C ILE A 148 -9.39 21.00 -17.92
N TRP A 149 -10.71 20.91 -17.73
CA TRP A 149 -11.45 19.65 -17.67
C TRP A 149 -11.57 18.93 -19.04
N ALA A 150 -11.44 19.65 -20.16
CA ALA A 150 -11.35 19.02 -21.48
C ALA A 150 -9.97 18.40 -21.77
N SER A 151 -8.93 18.77 -21.01
CA SER A 151 -7.61 18.16 -21.12
C SER A 151 -7.50 16.97 -20.18
N ASP A 152 -7.07 15.82 -20.70
CA ASP A 152 -6.88 14.58 -19.92
C ASP A 152 -6.01 14.80 -18.66
N ALA A 153 -4.84 15.42 -18.82
CA ALA A 153 -3.94 15.75 -17.70
C ALA A 153 -4.53 16.80 -16.74
N GLY A 154 -5.25 17.80 -17.27
CA GLY A 154 -5.89 18.83 -16.47
C GLY A 154 -7.04 18.29 -15.62
N ALA A 155 -7.94 17.51 -16.23
CA ALA A 155 -9.05 16.83 -15.57
C ALA A 155 -8.57 15.83 -14.53
N SER A 156 -7.57 15.01 -14.87
CA SER A 156 -6.98 14.04 -13.94
C SER A 156 -6.45 14.75 -12.70
N LEU A 157 -5.60 15.78 -12.87
CA LEU A 157 -5.07 16.53 -11.73
C LEU A 157 -6.18 17.25 -10.94
N ALA A 158 -7.21 17.78 -11.62
CA ALA A 158 -8.36 18.40 -10.96
C ALA A 158 -9.12 17.41 -10.07
N HIS A 159 -9.29 16.16 -10.49
CA HIS A 159 -9.86 15.10 -9.66
C HIS A 159 -9.04 14.86 -8.39
N LEU A 160 -7.70 14.80 -8.48
CA LEU A 160 -6.82 14.54 -7.34
C LEU A 160 -6.80 15.68 -6.31
N LEU A 161 -6.97 16.92 -6.77
CA LEU A 161 -6.83 18.12 -5.96
C LEU A 161 -8.16 18.66 -5.41
N GLY A 162 -9.25 17.88 -5.50
CA GLY A 162 -10.55 18.27 -4.92
C GLY A 162 -10.44 18.63 -3.43
N SER A 163 -10.69 19.90 -3.10
CA SER A 163 -10.44 20.47 -1.76
C SER A 163 -11.39 19.95 -0.69
N ASN A 164 -12.63 19.61 -1.09
CA ASN A 164 -13.70 19.13 -0.21
C ASN A 164 -13.63 17.62 0.08
N SER A 165 -12.72 16.90 -0.58
CA SER A 165 -12.58 15.45 -0.41
C SER A 165 -11.89 15.12 0.91
N THR A 166 -12.43 14.14 1.64
CA THR A 166 -11.87 13.66 2.92
C THR A 166 -11.44 12.20 2.87
N LYS A 167 -11.88 11.46 1.84
CA LYS A 167 -11.57 10.04 1.65
C LYS A 167 -10.97 9.80 0.26
N ILE A 168 -10.09 8.81 0.16
CA ILE A 168 -9.45 8.41 -1.09
C ILE A 168 -9.21 6.90 -1.16
N GLY A 169 -9.46 6.30 -2.34
CA GLY A 169 -9.06 4.95 -2.69
C GLY A 169 -8.20 4.96 -3.94
N CYS A 170 -7.04 4.29 -3.93
CA CYS A 170 -6.15 4.21 -5.08
C CYS A 170 -5.81 2.76 -5.43
N VAL A 171 -5.72 2.46 -6.72
CA VAL A 171 -5.32 1.15 -7.26
C VAL A 171 -4.41 1.36 -8.47
N ILE A 172 -3.47 0.44 -8.68
CA ILE A 172 -2.71 0.34 -9.93
C ILE A 172 -3.42 -0.68 -10.82
N GLY A 173 -3.84 -0.29 -12.01
CA GLY A 173 -4.23 -1.24 -13.05
C GLY A 173 -3.02 -1.60 -13.91
N LYS A 174 -2.51 -2.83 -13.78
CA LYS A 174 -1.50 -3.39 -14.67
C LYS A 174 -2.18 -3.90 -15.94
N CYS A 175 -1.85 -3.33 -17.08
CA CYS A 175 -2.45 -3.75 -18.34
C CYS A 175 -1.78 -5.05 -18.81
N ILE A 176 -2.57 -6.10 -18.98
CA ILE A 176 -2.11 -7.42 -19.40
C ILE A 176 -2.88 -7.87 -20.65
N GLN A 177 -2.18 -8.65 -21.48
CA GLN A 177 -2.69 -9.25 -22.69
C GLN A 177 -2.93 -10.74 -22.44
N VAL A 178 -4.14 -11.20 -22.75
CA VAL A 178 -4.57 -12.59 -22.68
C VAL A 178 -4.75 -13.10 -24.11
N VAL A 179 -3.97 -14.11 -24.49
CA VAL A 179 -4.05 -14.74 -25.81
C VAL A 179 -4.77 -16.07 -25.68
N THR A 180 -5.89 -16.20 -26.39
CA THR A 180 -6.69 -17.43 -26.46
C THR A 180 -6.53 -18.06 -27.84
N GLN A 181 -5.95 -19.26 -27.89
CA GLN A 181 -5.84 -20.03 -29.12
C GLN A 181 -7.15 -20.77 -29.42
N ASN A 182 -7.65 -20.67 -30.65
CA ASN A 182 -8.95 -21.20 -31.05
C ASN A 182 -8.95 -22.71 -31.40
N GLU A 183 -7.81 -23.41 -31.36
CA GLU A 183 -7.71 -24.79 -31.87
C GLU A 183 -7.30 -25.82 -30.81
N SER A 184 -8.31 -26.50 -30.24
CA SER A 184 -8.36 -27.91 -29.77
C SER A 184 -7.24 -28.53 -28.90
N ARG A 185 -6.19 -27.81 -28.50
CA ARG A 185 -5.22 -28.27 -27.50
C ARG A 185 -5.50 -27.64 -26.14
N VAL A 186 -5.37 -28.46 -25.10
CA VAL A 186 -5.64 -28.18 -23.68
C VAL A 186 -4.59 -27.22 -23.09
N GLU A 187 -4.16 -26.20 -23.82
CA GLU A 187 -3.31 -25.13 -23.29
C GLU A 187 -4.22 -23.97 -22.88
N GLY A 188 -4.13 -23.59 -21.60
CA GLY A 188 -4.89 -22.47 -21.06
C GLY A 188 -4.52 -21.14 -21.72
N PRO A 189 -5.31 -20.08 -21.50
CA PRO A 189 -4.98 -18.75 -22.00
C PRO A 189 -3.59 -18.33 -21.50
N THR A 190 -2.78 -17.78 -22.40
CA THR A 190 -1.46 -17.24 -22.04
C THR A 190 -1.62 -15.78 -21.68
N GLU A 191 -1.26 -15.41 -20.45
CA GLU A 191 -1.24 -14.03 -19.99
C GLU A 191 0.17 -13.46 -20.10
N SER A 192 0.29 -12.24 -20.60
CA SER A 192 1.57 -11.53 -20.70
C SER A 192 1.37 -10.06 -20.34
N PRO A 193 2.26 -9.48 -19.51
CA PRO A 193 2.24 -8.05 -19.24
C PRO A 193 2.53 -7.23 -20.51
N THR A 194 1.84 -6.10 -20.65
CA THR A 194 2.09 -5.15 -21.76
C THR A 194 3.24 -4.18 -21.48
N GLY A 195 3.75 -4.16 -20.23
CA GLY A 195 4.69 -3.12 -19.75
C GLY A 195 4.04 -1.76 -19.50
N LYS A 196 2.71 -1.63 -19.65
CA LYS A 196 1.96 -0.40 -19.38
C LYS A 196 1.04 -0.56 -18.17
N GLY A 197 0.99 0.46 -17.32
CA GLY A 197 0.13 0.53 -16.16
C GLY A 197 -0.54 1.88 -16.02
N ALA A 198 -1.52 1.97 -15.14
CA ALA A 198 -2.15 3.22 -14.77
C ALA A 198 -2.42 3.27 -13.27
N LEU A 199 -2.09 4.39 -12.62
CA LEU A 199 -2.49 4.67 -11.25
C LEU A 199 -3.86 5.34 -11.28
N PHE A 200 -4.85 4.75 -10.63
CA PHE A 200 -6.19 5.31 -10.49
C PHE A 200 -6.44 5.71 -9.04
N CYS A 201 -6.98 6.91 -8.81
CA CYS A 201 -7.44 7.33 -7.49
C CYS A 201 -8.82 7.96 -7.56
N GLU A 202 -9.71 7.53 -6.67
CA GLU A 202 -11.05 8.07 -6.52
C GLU A 202 -11.20 8.73 -5.15
N LEU A 203 -11.78 9.93 -5.15
CA LEU A 203 -11.95 10.77 -3.96
C LEU A 203 -13.42 10.89 -3.59
N ASN A 204 -13.71 11.00 -2.30
CA ASN A 204 -15.06 11.20 -1.79
C ASN A 204 -15.11 12.36 -0.78
N PRO A 205 -15.99 13.37 -0.97
CA PRO A 205 -16.75 13.65 -2.20
C PRO A 205 -15.86 13.86 -3.43
N ALA A 206 -16.35 13.48 -4.60
CA ALA A 206 -15.63 13.67 -5.86
C ALA A 206 -15.61 15.15 -6.27
N ALA A 207 -14.54 15.59 -6.94
CA ALA A 207 -14.47 16.92 -7.54
C ALA A 207 -15.57 17.09 -8.60
N GLN A 208 -16.21 18.26 -8.63
CA GLN A 208 -17.26 18.57 -9.61
C GLN A 208 -16.62 19.00 -10.93
N LYS A 209 -16.97 18.31 -12.02
CA LYS A 209 -16.50 18.65 -13.37
C LYS A 209 -16.93 20.08 -13.74
N ASN A 210 -16.07 20.75 -14.51
CA ASN A 210 -16.27 22.12 -14.99
C ASN A 210 -16.36 23.18 -13.88
N GLN A 211 -15.92 22.84 -12.67
CA GLN A 211 -15.80 23.78 -11.54
C GLN A 211 -14.36 23.83 -11.03
N ALA A 212 -14.07 24.85 -10.23
CA ALA A 212 -12.80 24.95 -9.52
C ALA A 212 -12.68 23.82 -8.48
N PRO A 213 -11.66 22.95 -8.57
CA PRO A 213 -11.47 21.89 -7.57
C PRO A 213 -10.88 22.40 -6.24
N PHE A 214 -10.34 23.62 -6.21
CA PHE A 214 -9.70 24.28 -5.06
C PHE A 214 -9.71 25.80 -5.26
N GLU A 215 -9.37 26.57 -4.22
CA GLU A 215 -9.33 28.04 -4.20
C GLU A 215 -8.07 28.64 -4.86
N GLU A 216 -8.12 29.95 -5.20
CA GLU A 216 -7.05 30.64 -5.94
C GLU A 216 -5.75 30.72 -5.13
N GLU A 217 -5.85 30.90 -3.81
CA GLU A 217 -4.69 30.96 -2.93
C GLU A 217 -3.94 29.62 -2.89
N TYR A 218 -4.67 28.50 -2.94
CA TYR A 218 -4.07 27.18 -3.03
C TYR A 218 -3.38 26.98 -4.38
N PHE A 219 -4.02 27.41 -5.47
CA PHE A 219 -3.40 27.38 -6.81
C PHE A 219 -2.06 28.13 -6.83
N ASN A 220 -2.04 29.34 -6.31
CA ASN A 220 -0.85 30.19 -6.25
C ASN A 220 0.28 29.53 -5.42
N GLY A 221 -0.07 28.89 -4.29
CA GLY A 221 0.86 28.09 -3.52
C GLY A 221 1.42 26.90 -4.32
N LEU A 222 0.55 26.21 -5.06
CA LEU A 222 0.93 25.01 -5.83
C LEU A 222 1.87 25.34 -6.98
N ILE A 223 1.64 26.43 -7.73
CA ILE A 223 2.53 26.84 -8.83
C ILE A 223 3.86 27.42 -8.33
N ALA A 224 3.89 27.97 -7.11
CA ALA A 224 5.09 28.50 -6.48
C ALA A 224 5.95 27.41 -5.81
N ARG A 225 5.41 26.19 -5.65
CA ARG A 225 6.13 25.06 -5.05
C ARG A 225 7.28 24.60 -5.97
N THR A 226 8.51 24.77 -5.48
CA THR A 226 9.73 24.38 -6.19
C THR A 226 10.33 23.05 -5.72
N THR A 227 9.98 22.61 -4.50
CA THR A 227 10.46 21.32 -3.97
C THR A 227 9.77 20.17 -4.70
N GLN A 228 10.54 19.16 -5.10
CA GLN A 228 9.99 17.93 -5.70
C GLN A 228 9.43 17.00 -4.63
N LEU A 229 8.42 16.18 -5.00
CA LEU A 229 7.83 15.21 -4.08
C LEU A 229 8.83 14.19 -3.54
N THR A 230 9.87 13.87 -4.32
CA THR A 230 10.94 12.95 -3.90
C THR A 230 11.71 13.46 -2.69
N ASP A 231 11.84 14.79 -2.57
CA ASP A 231 12.61 15.47 -1.53
C ASP A 231 11.74 15.86 -0.32
N MET A 232 10.44 15.53 -0.36
CA MET A 232 9.52 15.79 0.73
C MET A 232 9.41 14.60 1.68
N THR A 233 9.05 14.88 2.91
CA THR A 233 8.87 13.91 3.99
C THR A 233 7.51 14.11 4.64
N GLU A 234 7.12 13.21 5.54
CA GLU A 234 5.87 13.36 6.29
C GLU A 234 5.83 14.65 7.13
N ASP A 235 6.99 15.11 7.61
CA ASP A 235 7.10 16.39 8.33
C ASP A 235 6.68 17.59 7.47
N ASP A 236 6.82 17.49 6.14
CA ASP A 236 6.39 18.53 5.21
C ASP A 236 4.87 18.62 5.04
N LEU A 237 4.13 17.66 5.63
CA LEU A 237 2.69 17.78 5.80
C LEU A 237 2.33 18.64 7.01
N LYS A 238 3.23 18.88 7.97
CA LYS A 238 2.88 19.72 9.12
C LYS A 238 2.60 21.16 8.64
N ALA A 239 1.55 21.77 9.17
CA ALA A 239 1.24 23.16 8.84
C ALA A 239 2.45 24.05 9.16
N PRO A 240 2.79 25.05 8.33
CA PRO A 240 3.87 25.98 8.64
C PRO A 240 3.58 26.61 10.00
N ALA A 241 4.49 26.43 10.96
CA ALA A 241 4.34 26.86 12.35
C ALA A 241 4.31 28.39 12.55
N ASN A 242 4.07 29.15 11.48
CA ASN A 242 4.07 30.62 11.50
C ASN A 242 2.72 31.14 12.00
N GLY A 243 2.47 30.91 13.29
CA GLY A 243 1.65 31.80 14.09
C GLY A 243 2.40 33.11 14.32
N ALA A 244 2.27 34.05 13.40
CA ALA A 244 2.60 35.45 13.65
C ALA A 244 1.52 36.35 13.02
N THR A 245 0.59 36.82 13.88
CA THR A 245 -0.33 37.97 13.72
C THR A 245 -1.41 37.84 12.63
N VAL A 246 -2.72 37.78 12.92
CA VAL A 246 -3.52 38.73 13.72
C VAL A 246 -4.56 38.00 14.59
N ALA A 247 -4.70 38.48 15.83
CA ALA A 247 -5.56 37.93 16.86
C ALA A 247 -7.07 37.97 16.54
N ALA A 248 -7.73 36.83 16.72
CA ALA A 248 -9.06 36.76 17.32
C ALA A 248 -9.09 35.50 18.19
N ALA A 249 -9.08 35.70 19.50
CA ALA A 249 -9.10 34.64 20.49
C ALA A 249 -10.43 33.88 20.44
N VAL A 250 -10.38 32.56 20.21
CA VAL A 250 -11.41 31.63 20.65
C VAL A 250 -10.71 30.46 21.34
N PRO A 251 -10.99 30.17 22.62
CA PRO A 251 -10.24 29.20 23.40
C PRO A 251 -10.83 27.78 23.31
N THR A 252 -9.93 26.78 23.20
CA THR A 252 -10.04 25.36 23.63
C THR A 252 -11.10 24.48 22.94
N ILE A 253 -10.77 23.29 22.43
CA ILE A 253 -10.41 22.07 23.18
C ILE A 253 -9.38 21.24 22.38
N LEU A 254 -8.28 20.87 23.03
CA LEU A 254 -7.30 19.88 22.55
C LEU A 254 -7.86 18.47 22.77
N ALA A 255 -8.08 17.73 21.69
CA ALA A 255 -8.14 16.27 21.73
C ALA A 255 -6.73 15.75 21.40
N ALA A 256 -6.05 15.20 22.40
CA ALA A 256 -4.78 14.51 22.23
C ALA A 256 -5.03 13.13 21.60
N GLY A 257 -4.75 12.99 20.30
CA GLY A 257 -4.58 11.70 19.65
C GLY A 257 -3.11 11.31 19.71
N PHE A 258 -2.81 10.21 20.40
CA PHE A 258 -1.49 9.56 20.39
C PHE A 258 -1.32 8.81 19.05
N ASP A 259 -0.48 9.34 18.15
CA ASP A 259 0.13 8.56 17.07
C ASP A 259 1.58 8.26 17.47
N CYS A 260 1.86 7.00 17.79
CA CYS A 260 3.20 6.49 18.03
C CYS A 260 3.77 5.98 16.70
N CYS A 261 4.56 6.80 16.00
CA CYS A 261 5.25 6.40 14.78
C CYS A 261 6.47 5.54 15.12
N CYS A 262 6.44 4.27 14.71
CA CYS A 262 7.63 3.40 14.67
C CYS A 262 8.42 3.70 13.39
N GLU A 263 9.59 4.32 13.53
CA GLU A 263 10.53 4.50 12.43
C GLU A 263 11.52 3.32 12.38
N GLN A 264 11.51 2.54 11.28
CA GLN A 264 12.54 1.54 11.01
C GLN A 264 13.75 2.19 10.33
N GLN A 265 14.78 2.52 11.11
CA GLN A 265 16.11 2.85 10.57
C GLN A 265 17.23 2.09 11.29
N THR A 266 18.02 1.38 10.47
CA THR A 266 19.33 0.76 10.73
C THR A 266 19.39 -0.50 11.62
N GLN A 267 19.26 -1.63 10.93
CA GLN A 267 19.44 -3.01 11.38
C GLN A 267 20.94 -3.35 11.51
N GLY A 268 21.48 -3.23 12.73
CA GLY A 268 22.84 -3.71 13.00
C GLY A 268 23.28 -3.61 14.46
N ARG A 269 22.82 -2.58 15.20
CA ARG A 269 23.22 -2.40 16.61
C ARG A 269 22.25 -3.03 17.62
N VAL A 270 20.96 -3.08 17.29
CA VAL A 270 19.90 -3.65 18.13
C VAL A 270 19.95 -5.18 18.13
N GLU A 271 20.30 -5.81 17.00
CA GLU A 271 20.45 -7.27 16.90
C GLU A 271 21.53 -7.82 17.83
N ALA A 272 22.64 -7.10 18.07
CA ALA A 272 23.71 -7.59 18.93
C ALA A 272 23.31 -7.66 20.42
N THR A 273 22.55 -6.67 20.91
CA THR A 273 22.07 -6.65 22.31
C THR A 273 20.97 -7.69 22.53
N LEU A 274 19.96 -7.73 21.65
CA LEU A 274 18.88 -8.70 21.74
C LEU A 274 19.35 -10.14 21.49
N SER A 275 20.31 -10.36 20.59
CA SER A 275 20.88 -11.69 20.35
C SER A 275 21.65 -12.22 21.56
N ASN A 276 22.36 -11.36 22.30
CA ASN A 276 23.03 -11.77 23.54
C ASN A 276 22.02 -12.09 24.66
N ILE A 277 20.95 -11.31 24.81
CA ILE A 277 19.87 -11.58 25.77
C ILE A 277 19.16 -12.91 25.44
N ILE A 278 18.87 -13.15 24.16
CA ILE A 278 18.25 -14.40 23.70
C ILE A 278 19.16 -15.61 23.97
N ARG A 279 20.48 -15.45 23.78
CA ARG A 279 21.45 -16.55 23.96
C ARG A 279 21.63 -16.95 25.42
N ASP A 280 21.58 -16.00 26.36
CA ASP A 280 21.91 -16.25 27.76
C ASP A 280 20.70 -16.62 28.65
N GLN A 281 19.44 -16.33 28.23
CA GLN A 281 18.27 -16.48 29.12
C GLN A 281 17.19 -17.50 28.72
N LEU A 282 17.24 -18.11 27.53
CA LEU A 282 16.17 -19.00 27.05
C LEU A 282 16.47 -20.50 27.27
N LEU A 283 16.27 -20.96 28.52
CA LEU A 283 15.91 -22.35 28.80
C LEU A 283 14.44 -22.38 29.21
N CYS A 284 13.54 -22.66 28.26
CA CYS A 284 12.11 -22.78 28.51
C CYS A 284 11.82 -24.04 29.34
N SER A 285 11.69 -23.89 30.66
CA SER A 285 11.11 -24.92 31.53
C SER A 285 9.64 -24.60 31.77
N PRO A 286 8.70 -25.54 31.53
CA PRO A 286 7.26 -25.30 31.73
C PRO A 286 6.85 -25.15 33.21
N ALA A 287 7.76 -25.36 34.16
CA ALA A 287 7.46 -25.36 35.59
C ALA A 287 7.81 -24.04 36.32
N THR A 288 8.59 -23.16 35.69
CA THR A 288 9.00 -21.86 36.28
C THR A 288 9.31 -20.88 35.15
N PRO A 289 8.63 -19.72 35.06
CA PRO A 289 8.97 -18.68 34.10
C PRO A 289 10.45 -18.29 34.27
N PRO A 290 11.22 -18.09 33.18
CA PRO A 290 12.56 -17.55 33.29
C PRO A 290 12.51 -16.20 34.03
N HIS A 291 13.57 -15.89 34.78
CA HIS A 291 13.71 -14.62 35.48
C HIS A 291 14.03 -13.53 34.43
N ILE A 292 13.02 -13.12 33.66
CA ILE A 292 13.15 -12.14 32.58
C ILE A 292 13.52 -10.80 33.21
N GLU A 293 14.54 -10.16 32.65
CA GLU A 293 14.93 -8.80 33.02
C GLU A 293 13.71 -7.89 32.81
N LYS A 294 13.27 -7.22 33.89
CA LYS A 294 11.91 -6.65 33.99
C LYS A 294 11.63 -5.52 32.99
N ASP A 295 12.63 -5.07 32.22
CA ASP A 295 12.57 -3.90 31.35
C ASP A 295 12.31 -4.22 29.86
N ILE A 296 11.85 -5.44 29.56
CA ILE A 296 11.53 -5.89 28.20
C ILE A 296 10.06 -6.29 28.14
N PHE A 297 9.33 -5.68 27.20
CA PHE A 297 7.97 -6.13 26.88
C PHE A 297 8.06 -7.55 26.31
N HIS A 298 7.30 -8.49 26.88
CA HIS A 298 7.24 -9.84 26.35
C HIS A 298 5.81 -10.37 26.30
N TYR A 299 5.41 -10.94 25.15
CA TYR A 299 4.09 -11.53 24.97
C TYR A 299 4.20 -12.96 24.48
N THR A 300 3.59 -13.90 25.20
CA THR A 300 3.57 -15.33 24.82
C THR A 300 2.30 -15.64 24.05
N PHE A 301 2.42 -16.35 22.93
CA PHE A 301 1.30 -16.72 22.07
C PHE A 301 1.51 -18.09 21.44
N ASP A 302 0.44 -18.66 20.89
CA ASP A 302 0.49 -19.89 20.10
C ASP A 302 1.04 -19.57 18.70
N TYR A 303 2.13 -20.21 18.30
CA TYR A 303 2.78 -19.98 17.02
C TYR A 303 1.91 -20.50 15.88
N GLU A 304 1.62 -19.62 14.93
CA GLU A 304 0.99 -19.96 13.66
C GLU A 304 2.00 -19.71 12.51
N GLU A 305 1.90 -20.48 11.43
CA GLU A 305 2.81 -20.41 10.27
C GLU A 305 2.80 -19.02 9.60
N LYS A 306 1.74 -18.21 9.83
CA LYS A 306 1.61 -16.83 9.36
C LYS A 306 1.32 -15.90 10.53
N LEU A 307 2.37 -15.31 11.08
CA LEU A 307 2.28 -14.30 12.13
C LEU A 307 1.65 -13.00 11.62
N ASN A 308 0.50 -12.61 12.16
CA ASN A 308 -0.04 -11.26 12.01
C ASN A 308 0.37 -10.40 13.22
N TYR A 309 1.50 -9.68 13.08
CA TYR A 309 2.05 -8.85 14.17
C TYR A 309 1.06 -7.81 14.71
N ARG A 310 0.18 -7.27 13.86
CA ARG A 310 -0.83 -6.29 14.26
C ARG A 310 -1.84 -6.90 15.21
N GLU A 311 -2.35 -8.10 14.90
CA GLU A 311 -3.29 -8.81 15.77
C GLU A 311 -2.65 -9.25 17.09
N LEU A 312 -1.38 -9.68 17.05
CA LEU A 312 -0.64 -10.04 18.27
C LEU A 312 -0.44 -8.84 19.20
N LEU A 313 -0.01 -7.70 18.65
CA LEU A 313 0.14 -6.46 19.41
C LEU A 313 -1.19 -5.97 19.96
N GLN A 314 -2.27 -6.03 19.16
CA GLN A 314 -3.61 -5.66 19.60
C GLN A 314 -4.08 -6.55 20.76
N LYS A 315 -3.89 -7.87 20.66
CA LYS A 315 -4.29 -8.81 21.71
C LYS A 315 -3.48 -8.60 23.00
N ALA A 316 -2.19 -8.29 22.88
CA ALA A 316 -1.37 -7.92 24.02
C ALA A 316 -1.85 -6.62 24.69
N LEU A 317 -2.19 -5.61 23.88
CA LEU A 317 -2.75 -4.34 24.34
C LEU A 317 -4.08 -4.54 25.05
N ASP A 318 -4.99 -5.31 24.46
CA ASP A 318 -6.31 -5.60 25.03
C ASP A 318 -6.20 -6.32 26.38
N THR A 319 -5.31 -7.32 26.46
CA THR A 319 -5.03 -8.06 27.70
C THR A 319 -4.51 -7.13 28.79
N GLY A 320 -3.58 -6.23 28.43
CA GLY A 320 -3.06 -5.24 29.35
C GLY A 320 -4.13 -4.23 29.80
N LEU A 321 -4.98 -3.79 28.88
CA LEU A 321 -6.03 -2.82 29.15
C LEU A 321 -7.11 -3.39 30.07
N GLU A 322 -7.40 -4.68 29.97
CA GLU A 322 -8.28 -5.39 30.91
C GLU A 322 -7.72 -5.36 32.34
N VAL A 323 -6.42 -5.60 32.52
CA VAL A 323 -5.76 -5.46 33.84
C VAL A 323 -5.91 -4.04 34.36
N PHE A 324 -5.73 -3.03 33.51
CA PHE A 324 -5.88 -1.63 33.90
C PHE A 324 -7.31 -1.30 34.33
N LYS A 325 -8.32 -1.72 33.56
CA LYS A 325 -9.74 -1.52 33.88
C LYS A 325 -10.11 -2.15 35.22
N ASN A 326 -9.61 -3.34 35.51
CA ASN A 326 -9.89 -4.05 36.77
C ASN A 326 -9.29 -3.36 38.00
N HIS A 327 -8.32 -2.46 37.82
CA HIS A 327 -7.67 -1.70 38.90
C HIS A 327 -7.98 -0.19 38.85
N GLN A 328 -8.89 0.23 37.96
CA GLN A 328 -9.26 1.62 37.80
C GLN A 328 -9.97 2.12 39.08
N GLY A 329 -9.36 3.09 39.76
CA GLY A 329 -9.90 3.71 40.98
C GLY A 329 -9.18 3.31 42.28
N GLU A 330 -8.25 2.36 42.25
CA GLU A 330 -7.56 1.93 43.48
C GLU A 330 -6.31 2.74 43.85
N ASN A 331 -5.82 3.68 43.02
CA ASN A 331 -4.52 4.37 43.21
C ASN A 331 -3.32 3.44 43.50
N LYS A 332 -3.43 2.15 43.15
CA LYS A 332 -2.41 1.12 43.38
C LYS A 332 -1.71 0.76 42.08
N TRP A 333 -0.94 1.70 41.55
CA TRP A 333 -0.09 1.47 40.38
C TRP A 333 0.84 0.28 40.56
N GLU A 334 1.34 0.07 41.79
CA GLU A 334 2.19 -1.06 42.16
C GLU A 334 1.56 -2.42 41.84
N THR A 335 0.23 -2.56 41.94
CA THR A 335 -0.47 -3.81 41.62
C THR A 335 -0.53 -4.07 40.12
N ILE A 336 -0.62 -3.02 39.30
CA ILE A 336 -0.59 -3.14 37.83
C ILE A 336 0.78 -3.66 37.36
N TRP A 337 1.86 -3.19 37.99
CA TRP A 337 3.23 -3.64 37.71
C TRP A 337 3.55 -5.06 38.21
N GLN A 338 2.70 -5.66 39.06
CA GLN A 338 2.92 -7.01 39.58
C GLN A 338 2.46 -8.12 38.62
N GLY A 339 1.55 -7.82 37.68
CA GLY A 339 1.11 -8.76 36.66
C GLY A 339 1.80 -8.51 35.32
N ASP A 340 2.23 -9.58 34.64
CA ASP A 340 2.95 -9.50 33.36
C ASP A 340 2.21 -8.65 32.32
N ALA A 341 0.89 -8.84 32.18
CA ALA A 341 0.06 -8.08 31.25
C ALA A 341 -0.03 -6.58 31.62
N GLY A 342 -0.11 -6.24 32.90
CA GLY A 342 -0.16 -4.86 33.37
C GLY A 342 1.19 -4.14 33.21
N ALA A 343 2.28 -4.82 33.55
CA ALA A 343 3.64 -4.33 33.33
C ALA A 343 3.91 -4.11 31.84
N ASN A 344 3.55 -5.08 30.99
CA ASN A 344 3.69 -4.98 29.53
C ASN A 344 2.96 -3.77 28.94
N LEU A 345 1.72 -3.52 29.38
CA LEU A 345 0.97 -2.33 28.96
C LEU A 345 1.66 -1.05 29.44
N ALA A 346 2.10 -1.03 30.70
CA ALA A 346 2.78 0.13 31.26
C ALA A 346 4.11 0.43 30.54
N TYR A 347 4.84 -0.58 30.08
CA TYR A 347 6.04 -0.40 29.24
C TYR A 347 5.71 0.13 27.85
N LEU A 348 4.64 -0.36 27.21
CA LEU A 348 4.16 0.13 25.91
C LEU A 348 3.67 1.58 25.98
N LEU A 349 2.95 1.93 27.05
CA LEU A 349 2.34 3.25 27.24
C LEU A 349 3.25 4.24 27.97
N GLY A 350 4.36 3.77 28.53
CA GLY A 350 5.38 4.56 29.23
C GLY A 350 6.05 5.54 28.27
N ALA A 351 5.37 6.67 28.07
CA ALA A 351 5.66 7.69 27.09
C ALA A 351 7.03 8.33 27.37
N ASN A 352 7.95 8.05 26.46
CA ASN A 352 9.17 8.80 26.12
C ASN A 352 10.04 7.97 25.16
N SER A 353 9.70 6.71 24.95
CA SER A 353 10.31 5.90 23.90
C SER A 353 10.00 6.46 22.52
N THR A 354 11.04 6.73 21.74
CA THR A 354 10.94 7.14 20.33
C THR A 354 11.22 5.99 19.37
N THR A 355 11.67 4.85 19.88
CA THR A 355 12.05 3.70 19.08
C THR A 355 11.67 2.39 19.77
N ILE A 356 11.14 1.44 19.00
CA ILE A 356 10.81 0.10 19.47
C ILE A 356 11.46 -0.94 18.54
N GLY A 357 12.22 -1.87 19.13
CA GLY A 357 12.81 -3.00 18.43
C GLY A 357 12.18 -4.29 18.92
N CYS A 358 11.49 -5.03 18.05
CA CYS A 358 10.85 -6.29 18.41
C CYS A 358 11.51 -7.49 17.73
N VAL A 359 11.58 -8.61 18.44
CA VAL A 359 12.05 -9.91 17.94
C VAL A 359 11.11 -11.02 18.38
N THR A 360 10.92 -12.03 17.54
CA THR A 360 10.13 -13.22 17.87
C THR A 360 11.06 -14.42 18.08
N GLY A 361 10.84 -15.15 19.17
CA GLY A 361 11.51 -16.40 19.47
C GLY A 361 10.51 -17.55 19.53
N GLN A 362 10.84 -18.70 18.95
CA GLN A 362 10.06 -19.94 19.12
C GLN A 362 10.63 -20.76 20.28
N CYS A 363 9.76 -21.28 21.14
CA CYS A 363 10.16 -22.19 22.19
C CYS A 363 10.36 -23.60 21.59
N THR A 364 11.54 -24.19 21.80
CA THR A 364 11.81 -25.60 21.48
C THR A 364 12.01 -26.37 22.78
N THR A 365 11.37 -27.54 22.90
CA THR A 365 11.62 -28.42 24.04
C THR A 365 12.86 -29.25 23.79
N LYS A 366 13.89 -29.07 24.63
CA LYS A 366 15.02 -29.99 24.67
C LYS A 366 14.67 -31.16 25.59
N LYS A 367 14.48 -32.36 25.03
CA LYS A 367 14.37 -33.58 25.85
C LYS A 367 15.71 -33.81 26.55
N SER A 368 15.74 -33.67 27.88
CA SER A 368 16.91 -34.04 28.68
C SER A 368 16.96 -35.56 28.84
N GLY A 369 17.67 -36.25 27.95
CA GLY A 369 17.91 -37.68 28.11
C GLY A 369 18.72 -38.29 26.96
N GLY A 370 20.01 -38.54 27.22
CA GLY A 370 20.91 -39.33 26.39
C GLY A 370 22.00 -38.51 25.70
N ASP A 371 23.26 -38.83 25.98
CA ASP A 371 24.49 -38.16 25.52
C ASP A 371 24.78 -38.30 24.00
N ASP A 372 23.77 -38.44 23.14
CA ASP A 372 23.98 -38.49 21.68
C ASP A 372 23.82 -37.10 21.05
N GLU A 373 24.97 -36.42 20.95
CA GLU A 373 25.15 -35.04 20.49
C GLU A 373 24.94 -34.85 18.97
N ARG A 374 23.82 -35.31 18.38
CA ARG A 374 23.54 -35.05 16.94
C ARG A 374 22.10 -35.15 16.39
N SER A 375 21.07 -35.31 17.20
CA SER A 375 19.67 -35.29 16.70
C SER A 375 19.04 -33.89 16.77
N LEU A 376 18.52 -33.41 15.64
CA LEU A 376 17.67 -32.20 15.55
C LEU A 376 16.44 -32.33 16.48
N PRO A 377 15.99 -31.25 17.15
CA PRO A 377 14.90 -31.33 18.11
C PRO A 377 13.55 -31.58 17.41
N ASP A 378 13.06 -32.82 17.47
CA ASP A 378 11.70 -33.19 17.09
C ASP A 378 10.70 -32.72 18.15
N GLY A 379 10.19 -31.50 17.99
CA GLY A 379 9.05 -30.98 18.74
C GLY A 379 9.14 -29.50 19.08
N ALA A 380 8.69 -28.63 18.16
CA ALA A 380 8.35 -27.25 18.51
C ALA A 380 7.10 -27.26 19.41
N THR A 381 7.11 -26.54 20.54
CA THR A 381 6.00 -26.58 21.51
C THR A 381 4.76 -25.80 21.08
N GLY A 382 4.66 -25.39 19.81
CA GLY A 382 3.57 -24.55 19.31
C GLY A 382 3.45 -23.19 20.00
N LYS A 383 4.43 -22.78 20.82
CA LYS A 383 4.45 -21.51 21.55
C LYS A 383 5.61 -20.65 21.07
N ALA A 384 5.35 -19.36 20.90
CA ALA A 384 6.34 -18.36 20.59
C ALA A 384 6.20 -17.16 21.53
N MET A 385 7.27 -16.39 21.62
CA MET A 385 7.35 -15.20 22.46
C MET A 385 7.81 -14.01 21.60
N LEU A 386 7.10 -12.90 21.71
CA LEU A 386 7.47 -11.61 21.13
C LEU A 386 8.18 -10.81 22.21
N PHE A 387 9.42 -10.39 21.99
CA PHE A 387 10.15 -9.49 22.86
C PHE A 387 10.28 -8.13 22.18
N CYS A 388 9.96 -7.04 22.88
CA CYS A 388 10.15 -5.69 22.37
C CYS A 388 10.96 -4.85 23.36
N GLU A 389 12.03 -4.24 22.87
CA GLU A 389 12.85 -3.27 23.60
C GLU A 389 12.41 -1.86 23.19
N LEU A 390 12.07 -1.02 24.17
CA LEU A 390 11.74 0.39 23.98
C LEU A 390 12.94 1.26 24.36
N LYS A 391 13.24 2.29 23.56
CA LYS A 391 14.32 3.26 23.85
C LYS A 391 13.86 4.71 23.77
N PRO A 392 14.07 5.51 24.84
CA PRO A 392 14.53 5.12 26.18
C PRO A 392 13.58 4.16 26.92
N ALA A 393 14.12 3.31 27.80
CA ALA A 393 13.33 2.39 28.61
C ALA A 393 12.46 3.15 29.62
N ALA A 394 11.25 2.64 29.89
CA ALA A 394 10.35 3.25 30.85
C ALA A 394 10.95 3.17 32.27
N GLN A 395 10.95 4.29 32.99
CA GLN A 395 11.42 4.31 34.38
C GLN A 395 10.36 3.73 35.31
N LYS A 396 10.73 2.69 36.05
CA LYS A 396 9.87 2.08 37.06
C LYS A 396 9.55 3.10 38.16
N ASN A 397 8.28 3.18 38.56
CA ASN A 397 7.72 4.07 39.59
C ASN A 397 7.52 5.54 39.17
N GLN A 398 7.67 5.88 37.89
CA GLN A 398 7.16 7.15 37.37
C GLN A 398 5.70 6.95 36.93
N ALA A 399 4.81 7.89 37.24
CA ALA A 399 3.45 7.85 36.72
C ALA A 399 3.53 7.95 35.20
N ALA A 400 3.11 6.90 34.49
CA ALA A 400 3.11 6.88 33.02
C ALA A 400 2.11 7.88 32.41
N PHE A 401 1.24 8.46 33.24
CA PHE A 401 0.20 9.41 32.90
C PHE A 401 0.20 10.55 33.93
N GLU A 402 1.14 11.49 33.82
CA GLU A 402 1.02 12.83 34.41
C GLU A 402 0.67 13.85 33.32
#